data_AF-A0A452ZKH4-F1
#
_entry.id   AF-A0A452ZKH4-F1
#
_cell.length_a   1.000
_cell.length_b   1.000
_cell.length_c   1.000
_cell.angle_alpha   90.00
_cell.angle_beta   90.00
_cell.angle_gamma   90.00
#
_symmetry.space_group_name_H-M   'P 1'
#
loop_
_entity.id
_entity.type
_entity.pdbx_description
1 polymer ?
#
loop_
_entity_poly.entity_id
_entity_poly.type
_entity_poly.pdbx_seq_one_letter_code
_entity_poly.pdbx_strand_id
1 'polypeptide(L)' 'MGRRSCKIAGRKGAQNLKKMKRNSKIGKEIVAAIKKGGPSPSSNTALAAILEKVRELDVP' A
#
# COMPACT_ATOMS: atom_id res chain seq x y z
N MET A 1 13.90 26.30 -11.94
CA MET A 1 14.18 25.04 -11.21
C MET A 1 15.50 24.47 -11.77
N GLY A 2 16.55 24.31 -10.97
CA GLY A 2 17.86 23.88 -11.46
C GLY A 2 17.89 22.41 -11.90
N ARG A 3 18.86 22.03 -12.75
CA ARG A 3 19.01 20.65 -13.28
C ARG A 3 18.99 19.57 -12.18
N ARG A 4 19.68 19.83 -11.05
CA ARG A 4 19.73 18.91 -9.90
C ARG A 4 18.34 18.73 -9.26
N SER A 5 17.59 19.82 -9.06
CA SER A 5 16.23 19.76 -8.50
C SER A 5 15.25 19.03 -9.42
N CYS A 6 15.31 19.24 -10.75
CA CYS A 6 14.44 18.54 -11.69
C CYS A 6 14.66 17.02 -11.65
N LYS A 7 15.93 16.57 -11.56
CA LYS A 7 16.27 15.14 -11.45
C LYS A 7 15.78 14.53 -10.14
N ILE A 8 15.89 15.25 -9.03
CA ILE A 8 15.39 14.78 -7.72
C ILE A 8 13.87 14.69 -7.74
N ALA A 9 13.19 15.71 -8.26
CA ALA A 9 11.73 15.73 -8.37
C ALA A 9 11.21 14.55 -9.21
N GLY A 10 11.83 14.30 -10.37
CA GLY A 10 11.45 13.15 -11.21
C GLY A 10 11.61 11.80 -10.52
N ARG A 11 12.74 11.58 -9.81
CA ARG A 11 12.97 10.35 -9.05
C ARG A 11 11.96 10.17 -7.91
N LYS A 12 11.72 11.22 -7.13
CA LYS A 12 10.73 11.20 -6.03
C LYS A 12 9.32 10.96 -6.57
N GLY A 13 8.93 11.63 -7.66
CA GLY A 13 7.63 11.43 -8.31
C GLY A 13 7.42 10.00 -8.80
N ALA A 14 8.42 9.41 -9.46
CA ALA A 14 8.35 8.03 -9.93
C ALA A 14 8.24 7.01 -8.77
N GLN A 15 8.96 7.24 -7.66
CA GLN A 15 8.82 6.41 -6.46
C GLN A 15 7.46 6.56 -5.80
N ASN A 16 6.97 7.80 -5.66
CA ASN A 16 5.65 8.06 -5.09
C ASN A 16 4.53 7.41 -5.91
N LEU A 17 4.61 7.48 -7.25
CA LEU A 17 3.64 6.83 -8.13
C LEU A 17 3.59 5.31 -7.90
N LYS A 18 4.75 4.67 -7.70
CA LYS A 18 4.82 3.24 -7.36
C LYS A 18 4.20 2.95 -5.99
N LYS A 19 4.50 3.78 -4.97
CA LYS A 19 3.90 3.65 -3.62
C LYS A 19 2.38 3.80 -3.69
N MET A 20 1.87 4.83 -4.37
CA MET A 20 0.44 5.06 -4.56
C MET A 20 -0.27 3.87 -5.24
N LYS A 21 0.27 3.34 -6.33
CA LYS A 21 -0.31 2.18 -7.03
C LYS A 21 -0.38 0.94 -6.13
N ARG A 22 0.66 0.70 -5.33
CA ARG A 22 0.69 -0.40 -4.35
C ARG A 22 -0.37 -0.22 -3.28
N ASN A 23 -0.45 0.96 -2.67
CA ASN A 23 -1.42 1.25 -1.62
C ASN A 23 -2.87 1.12 -2.11
N SER A 24 -3.14 1.57 -3.35
CA SER A 24 -4.46 1.38 -3.97
C SER A 24 -4.83 -0.10 -4.14
N LYS A 25 -3.87 -0.95 -4.50
CA LYS A 25 -4.09 -2.40 -4.61
C LYS A 25 -4.35 -3.03 -3.24
N ILE A 26 -3.55 -2.69 -2.25
CA ILE A 26 -3.68 -3.15 -0.86
C ILE A 26 -5.05 -2.79 -0.28
N GLY A 27 -5.52 -1.55 -0.46
CA GLY A 27 -6.85 -1.14 0.01
C GLY A 27 -7.98 -1.98 -0.59
N LYS A 28 -7.89 -2.34 -1.88
CA LYS A 28 -8.86 -3.23 -2.53
C LYS A 28 -8.80 -4.65 -1.98
N GLU A 29 -7.60 -5.16 -1.71
CA GLU A 29 -7.40 -6.49 -1.11
C GLU A 29 -7.98 -6.56 0.31
N ILE A 30 -7.79 -5.52 1.13
CA ILE A 30 -8.39 -5.42 2.47
C ILE A 30 -9.91 -5.46 2.37
N VAL A 31 -10.51 -4.62 1.53
CA VAL A 31 -11.98 -4.60 1.36
C VAL A 31 -12.51 -5.95 0.88
N ALA A 32 -11.81 -6.62 -0.05
CA ALA A 32 -12.20 -7.94 -0.52
C ALA A 32 -12.10 -9.01 0.59
N ALA A 33 -11.04 -8.98 1.41
CA ALA A 33 -10.87 -9.90 2.53
C ALA A 33 -11.95 -9.69 3.60
N ILE A 34 -12.29 -8.44 3.93
CA ILE A 34 -13.35 -8.09 4.88
C ILE A 34 -14.71 -8.60 4.37
N LYS A 35 -15.02 -8.39 3.08
CA LYS A 35 -16.28 -8.87 2.50
C LYS A 35 -16.42 -10.39 2.52
N LYS A 36 -15.30 -11.12 2.45
CA LYS A 36 -15.31 -12.59 2.43
C LYS A 36 -15.37 -13.23 3.82
N GLY A 37 -14.65 -12.68 4.79
CA GLY A 37 -14.42 -13.33 6.09
C GLY A 37 -14.69 -12.45 7.30
N GLY A 38 -15.32 -11.29 7.10
CA GLY A 38 -15.57 -10.32 8.15
C GLY A 38 -14.35 -9.49 8.54
N PRO A 39 -14.54 -8.49 9.42
CA PRO A 39 -13.51 -7.50 9.77
C PRO A 39 -12.49 -8.00 10.80
N SER A 40 -12.70 -9.17 11.40
CA SER A 40 -11.86 -9.67 12.50
C SER A 40 -10.59 -10.36 11.96
N PRO A 41 -9.38 -9.81 12.17
CA PRO A 41 -8.15 -10.42 11.68
C PRO A 41 -7.79 -11.72 12.41
N SER A 42 -8.29 -11.95 13.63
CA SER A 42 -8.12 -13.21 14.37
C SER A 42 -8.89 -14.38 13.75
N SER A 43 -10.05 -14.12 13.16
CA SER A 43 -10.90 -15.14 12.52
C SER A 43 -10.64 -15.28 11.02
N ASN A 44 -9.99 -14.28 10.41
CA ASN A 44 -9.74 -14.21 8.98
C ASN A 44 -8.22 -14.14 8.71
N THR A 45 -7.63 -15.32 8.49
CA THR A 45 -6.18 -15.47 8.23
C THR A 45 -5.71 -14.72 6.99
N ALA A 46 -6.58 -14.58 5.97
CA ALA A 46 -6.28 -13.80 4.78
C ALA A 46 -6.16 -12.30 5.08
N LEU A 47 -7.04 -11.77 5.95
CA LEU A 47 -6.96 -10.39 6.41
C LEU A 47 -5.70 -10.17 7.26
N ALA A 48 -5.36 -11.09 8.16
CA ALA A 48 -4.14 -11.02 8.96
C ALA A 48 -2.87 -10.96 8.10
N ALA A 49 -2.75 -11.84 7.09
CA ALA A 49 -1.61 -11.85 6.18
C ALA A 49 -1.49 -10.57 5.35
N ILE A 50 -2.61 -9.91 5.02
CA ILE A 50 -2.59 -8.61 4.33
C ILE A 50 -2.14 -7.51 5.30
N LEU A 51 -2.61 -7.53 6.55
CA LEU A 51 -2.22 -6.53 7.55
C LEU A 51 -0.74 -6.59 7.93
N GLU A 52 -0.13 -7.77 8.00
CA GLU A 52 1.32 -7.90 8.20
C GLU A 52 2.09 -7.28 7.02
N LYS A 53 1.68 -7.56 5.77
CA LYS A 53 2.27 -6.94 4.58
C LYS A 53 2.09 -5.42 4.56
N VAL A 54 0.94 -4.91 5.00
CA VAL A 54 0.67 -3.46 5.13
C VAL A 54 1.69 -2.82 6.08
N ARG A 55 1.96 -3.48 7.21
CA ARG A 55 2.86 -3.01 8.25
C ARG A 55 4.31 -2.99 7.80
N GLU A 56 4.76 -4.01 7.07
CA GLU A 56 6.10 -4.04 6.46
C GLU A 56 6.32 -2.95 5.41
N LEU A 57 5.25 -2.47 4.78
CA LEU A 57 5.32 -1.54 3.64
C LEU A 57 5.12 -0.07 4.03
N ASP A 58 5.04 0.24 5.33
CA ASP A 58 4.73 1.58 5.86
C ASP A 58 3.56 2.24 5.13
N VAL A 59 2.49 1.45 4.98
CA VAL A 59 1.20 1.90 4.47
C VAL A 59 0.42 2.48 5.67
N PRO A 60 0.03 3.78 5.61
CA PRO A 60 -0.74 4.42 6.67
C PRO A 60 -2.18 3.91 6.75
#